data_AF-A0A7C9GFI6-F1
#
_entry.id   AF-A0A7C9GFI6-F1
#
_cell.length_a   1.000
_cell.length_b   1.000
_cell.length_c   1.000
_cell.angle_alpha   90.00
_cell.angle_beta   90.00
_cell.angle_gamma   90.00
#
_symmetry.space_group_name_H-M   'P 1'
#
loop_
_entity.id
_entity.type
_entity.pdbx_description
1 polymer ?
#
loop_
_entity_poly.entity_id
_entity_poly.type
_entity_poly.pdbx_seq_one_letter_code
_entity_poly.pdbx_strand_id
1 'polypeptide(L)'
;MPRERAFPLPFMLGFDVFEDALERVSKGGADGYPPYNVESLGPDKLLITVAVAGFDEDALSVTVENNELTIAGRQGDETGERVFLHRGIAARAFQRCFVLADGMEIAGASLDKGLLHIELVRPRAEDVSRTIKIRRGRPQSA
;
A
#
# COMPACT_ATOMS: atom_id res chain seq x y z
N MET A 1 -8.39 17.04 -29.77
CA MET A 1 -9.34 17.56 -28.77
C MET A 1 -8.75 17.28 -27.39
N PRO A 2 -8.19 18.26 -26.67
CA PRO A 2 -7.74 18.02 -25.30
C PRO A 2 -8.97 17.94 -24.39
N ARG A 3 -9.01 16.92 -23.53
CA ARG A 3 -9.99 16.81 -22.45
C ARG A 3 -9.66 17.90 -21.43
N GLU A 4 -10.52 18.90 -21.32
CA GLU A 4 -10.50 19.85 -20.21
C GLU A 4 -10.77 19.06 -18.92
N ARG A 5 -9.70 18.82 -18.13
CA ARG A 5 -9.85 18.34 -16.76
C ARG A 5 -10.26 19.55 -15.91
N ALA A 6 -11.56 19.71 -15.71
CA ALA A 6 -12.05 20.55 -14.62
C ALA A 6 -11.72 19.88 -13.30
N PHE A 7 -11.01 20.56 -12.40
CA PHE A 7 -11.36 20.77 -10.98
C PHE A 7 -10.12 21.15 -10.15
N PRO A 8 -9.92 22.44 -9.81
CA PRO A 8 -9.29 22.80 -8.56
C PRO A 8 -10.41 23.21 -7.61
N LEU A 9 -10.85 22.31 -6.72
CA LEU A 9 -11.73 22.70 -5.64
C LEU A 9 -10.88 23.52 -4.64
N PRO A 10 -11.17 24.80 -4.40
CA PRO A 10 -10.36 25.71 -3.58
C PRO A 10 -10.37 25.39 -2.08
N PHE A 11 -10.81 24.19 -1.70
CA PHE A 11 -11.01 23.74 -0.32
C PHE A 11 -10.11 22.56 0.04
N MET A 12 -9.41 21.95 -0.92
CA MET A 12 -8.56 20.80 -0.67
C MET A 12 -7.09 21.21 -0.60
N LEU A 13 -6.62 21.43 0.62
CA LEU A 13 -5.18 21.47 0.92
C LEU A 13 -4.71 20.01 1.03
N GLY A 14 -3.88 19.56 0.09
CA GLY A 14 -3.31 18.19 0.10
C GLY A 14 -3.86 17.23 -0.96
N PHE A 15 -4.72 17.67 -1.88
CA PHE A 15 -5.19 16.82 -2.98
C PHE A 15 -4.08 16.48 -3.99
N ASP A 16 -3.08 17.35 -4.13
CA ASP A 16 -1.93 17.11 -5.01
C ASP A 16 -1.15 15.85 -4.61
N VAL A 17 -1.04 15.57 -3.30
CA VAL A 17 -0.38 14.35 -2.77
C VAL A 17 -1.21 13.09 -3.09
N PHE A 18 -2.54 13.24 -3.14
CA PHE A 18 -3.45 12.15 -3.43
C PHE A 18 -3.42 11.77 -4.92
N GLU A 19 -3.30 12.75 -5.82
CA GLU A 19 -3.18 12.50 -7.26
C GLU A 19 -1.88 11.76 -7.62
N ASP A 20 -0.75 12.15 -7.00
CA ASP A 20 0.55 11.48 -7.19
C ASP A 20 0.53 10.03 -6.65
N ALA A 21 -0.10 9.79 -5.50
CA ALA A 21 -0.28 8.44 -4.95
C ALA A 21 -1.14 7.56 -5.87
N LEU A 22 -2.24 8.11 -6.41
CA LEU A 22 -3.13 7.39 -7.32
C LEU A 22 -2.46 7.05 -8.66
N GLU A 23 -1.63 7.94 -9.19
CA GLU A 23 -0.88 7.71 -10.43
C GLU A 23 0.18 6.61 -10.25
N ARG A 24 0.83 6.54 -9.08
CA ARG A 24 1.82 5.49 -8.73
C ARG A 24 1.18 4.11 -8.60
N VAL A 25 0.04 4.00 -7.92
CA VAL A 25 -0.74 2.75 -7.79
C VAL A 25 -1.17 2.24 -9.16
N SER A 26 -1.60 3.15 -10.05
CA SER A 26 -2.06 2.82 -11.40
C SER A 26 -0.95 2.33 -12.32
N LYS A 27 0.31 2.74 -12.08
CA LYS A 27 1.48 2.34 -12.87
C LYS A 27 2.15 1.05 -12.36
N GLY A 28 1.93 0.66 -11.10
CA GLY A 28 2.54 -0.53 -10.49
C GLY A 28 1.78 -1.86 -10.69
N GLY A 29 0.59 -1.83 -11.28
CA GLY A 29 -0.27 -3.00 -11.39
C GLY A 29 -0.01 -3.86 -12.61
N ALA A 30 0.93 -4.81 -12.54
CA ALA A 30 0.87 -5.97 -13.43
C ALA A 30 -0.47 -6.70 -13.20
N ASP A 31 -1.39 -6.55 -14.16
CA ASP A 31 -2.39 -7.54 -14.60
C ASP A 31 -3.05 -8.39 -13.49
N GLY A 32 -3.50 -7.77 -12.41
CA GLY A 32 -4.25 -8.47 -11.34
C GLY A 32 -3.46 -9.48 -10.48
N TYR A 33 -2.14 -9.65 -10.67
CA TYR A 33 -1.30 -10.52 -9.84
C TYR A 33 -0.31 -9.85 -8.87
N PRO A 34 -0.09 -10.42 -7.68
CA PRO A 34 -0.84 -11.53 -7.10
C PRO A 34 -2.29 -11.13 -6.77
N PRO A 35 -3.23 -12.10 -6.84
CA PRO A 35 -4.59 -11.87 -6.39
C PRO A 35 -4.59 -11.66 -4.87
N TYR A 36 -5.53 -10.85 -4.40
CA TYR A 36 -5.64 -10.49 -2.99
C TYR A 36 -7.08 -10.26 -2.59
N ASN A 37 -7.33 -10.34 -1.28
CA ASN A 37 -8.58 -9.97 -0.62
C ASN A 37 -8.31 -8.85 0.37
N VAL A 38 -9.31 -8.00 0.61
CA VAL A 38 -9.32 -7.02 1.71
C VAL A 38 -10.62 -7.20 2.47
N GLU A 39 -10.50 -7.59 3.73
CA GLU A 39 -11.64 -7.91 4.61
C GLU A 39 -11.71 -6.89 5.74
N SER A 40 -12.93 -6.45 6.09
CA SER A 40 -13.15 -5.68 7.32
C SER A 40 -13.43 -6.64 8.46
N LEU A 41 -12.60 -6.57 9.51
CA LEU A 41 -12.78 -7.34 10.75
C LEU A 41 -13.49 -6.52 11.85
N GLY A 42 -13.88 -5.29 11.53
CA GLY A 42 -14.52 -4.33 12.42
C GLY A 42 -14.33 -2.88 11.97
N PRO A 43 -14.85 -1.90 12.72
CA PRO A 43 -14.80 -0.48 12.34
C PRO A 43 -13.39 0.06 12.10
N ASP A 44 -12.42 -0.43 12.88
CA ASP A 44 -11.04 0.05 12.90
C ASP A 44 -10.03 -1.07 12.60
N LYS A 45 -10.47 -2.17 11.96
CA LYS A 45 -9.62 -3.34 11.71
C LYS A 45 -9.85 -3.89 10.31
N LEU A 46 -8.77 -4.10 9.57
CA LEU A 46 -8.77 -4.72 8.25
C LEU A 46 -7.77 -5.89 8.19
N LEU A 47 -8.04 -6.84 7.30
CA LEU A 47 -7.12 -7.90 6.94
C LEU A 47 -6.92 -7.90 5.43
N ILE A 48 -5.67 -7.74 4.99
CA ILE A 48 -5.29 -7.94 3.60
C ILE A 48 -4.70 -9.35 3.49
N THR A 49 -5.19 -10.13 2.54
CA THR A 49 -4.66 -11.47 2.24
C THR A 49 -4.16 -11.52 0.81
N VAL A 50 -2.90 -11.88 0.59
CA VAL A 50 -2.26 -11.91 -0.75
C VAL A 50 -1.78 -13.32 -1.06
N ALA A 51 -2.11 -13.84 -2.25
CA ALA A 51 -1.61 -15.14 -2.69
C ALA A 51 -0.14 -15.06 -3.12
N VAL A 52 0.74 -15.71 -2.36
CA VAL A 52 2.21 -15.68 -2.55
C VAL A 52 2.80 -17.10 -2.60
N ALA A 53 1.99 -18.08 -3.03
CA ALA A 53 2.43 -19.46 -3.17
C ALA A 53 3.71 -19.55 -4.04
N GLY A 54 4.71 -20.29 -3.53
CA GLY A 54 6.01 -20.44 -4.18
C GLY A 54 7.06 -19.42 -3.75
N PHE A 55 6.76 -18.53 -2.80
CA PHE A 55 7.75 -17.67 -2.14
C PHE A 55 7.97 -18.14 -0.71
N ASP A 56 9.23 -18.27 -0.33
CA ASP A 56 9.64 -18.42 1.06
C ASP A 56 9.65 -17.04 1.77
N GLU A 57 9.68 -17.05 3.11
CA GLU A 57 9.62 -15.80 3.91
C GLU A 57 10.75 -14.82 3.57
N ASP A 58 11.96 -15.33 3.32
CA ASP A 58 13.14 -14.54 2.95
C ASP A 58 13.08 -13.98 1.52
N ALA A 59 12.20 -14.52 0.68
CA ALA A 59 11.95 -14.03 -0.68
C ALA A 59 10.85 -12.95 -0.74
N LEU A 60 10.24 -12.61 0.41
CA LEU A 60 9.16 -11.64 0.54
C LEU A 60 9.62 -10.40 1.33
N SER A 61 9.10 -9.24 0.96
CA SER A 61 9.30 -8.00 1.70
C SER A 61 7.98 -7.25 1.85
N VAL A 62 7.73 -6.75 3.06
CA VAL A 62 6.57 -5.91 3.39
C VAL A 62 7.08 -4.60 3.99
N THR A 63 6.79 -3.48 3.35
CA THR A 63 7.25 -2.16 3.77
C THR A 63 6.09 -1.16 3.78
N VAL A 64 6.19 -0.14 4.62
CA VAL A 64 5.25 0.99 4.62
C VAL A 64 6.04 2.28 4.53
N GLU A 65 5.76 3.09 3.52
CA GLU A 65 6.35 4.41 3.33
C GLU A 65 5.27 5.40 2.87
N ASN A 66 5.16 6.55 3.54
CA ASN A 66 4.20 7.61 3.18
C ASN A 66 2.76 7.11 2.98
N ASN A 67 2.25 6.31 3.93
CA ASN A 67 0.94 5.68 3.87
C ASN A 67 0.74 4.69 2.70
N GLU A 68 1.80 4.29 2.00
CA GLU A 68 1.76 3.21 1.01
C GLU A 68 2.34 1.94 1.61
N LEU A 69 1.54 0.88 1.66
CA LEU A 69 1.98 -0.48 1.98
C LEU A 69 2.44 -1.16 0.69
N THR A 70 3.70 -1.54 0.62
CA THR A 70 4.27 -2.32 -0.48
C THR A 70 4.56 -3.74 -0.04
N ILE A 71 4.05 -4.71 -0.81
CA ILE A 71 4.36 -6.12 -0.68
C ILE A 71 5.07 -6.54 -1.97
N ALA A 72 6.31 -7.00 -1.85
CA ALA A 72 7.09 -7.46 -2.98
C ALA A 72 7.62 -8.87 -2.73
N GLY A 73 7.79 -9.61 -3.81
CA GLY A 73 8.37 -10.94 -3.78
C GLY A 73 9.31 -11.13 -4.96
N ARG A 74 10.48 -11.69 -4.70
CA ARG A 74 11.45 -12.05 -5.72
C ARG A 74 12.15 -13.34 -5.32
N GLN A 75 12.00 -14.40 -6.12
CA GLN A 75 12.83 -15.58 -5.94
C GLN A 75 14.29 -15.25 -6.25
N GLY A 76 15.22 -15.80 -5.46
CA GLY A 76 16.63 -15.80 -5.79
C GLY A 76 16.88 -16.53 -7.12
N ASP A 77 17.99 -16.20 -7.78
CA ASP A 77 18.35 -16.84 -9.05
C ASP A 77 18.48 -18.36 -8.85
N GLU A 78 17.58 -19.13 -9.47
CA GLU A 78 17.69 -20.59 -9.54
C GLU A 78 19.04 -20.93 -10.21
N THR A 79 20.06 -21.28 -9.42
CA THR A 79 21.46 -21.36 -9.84
C THR A 79 21.78 -22.64 -10.64
N GLY A 80 20.79 -23.20 -11.35
CA GLY A 80 20.94 -24.43 -12.12
C GLY A 80 20.16 -24.37 -13.43
N GLU A 81 20.79 -24.84 -14.52
CA GLU A 81 20.10 -25.09 -15.79
C GLU A 81 19.05 -26.20 -15.59
N ARG A 82 17.83 -25.80 -15.25
CA ARG A 82 16.67 -26.69 -15.23
C ARG A 82 16.08 -26.76 -16.63
N VAL A 83 16.08 -27.95 -17.23
CA VAL A 83 15.41 -28.20 -18.51
C VAL A 83 13.93 -28.47 -18.22
N PHE A 84 13.07 -27.50 -18.54
CA PHE A 84 11.62 -27.64 -18.41
C PHE A 84 11.03 -28.18 -19.72
N LEU A 85 10.24 -29.26 -19.65
CA LEU A 85 9.41 -29.70 -20.79
C LEU A 85 8.16 -28.82 -20.96
N HIS A 86 7.63 -28.31 -19.84
CA HIS A 86 6.55 -27.33 -19.78
C HIS A 86 6.62 -26.60 -18.42
N ARG A 87 6.45 -25.27 -18.41
CA ARG A 87 6.52 -24.45 -17.18
C ARG A 87 5.24 -23.60 -17.05
N GLY A 88 4.22 -24.17 -16.43
CA GLY A 88 2.94 -23.48 -16.17
C GLY A 88 2.93 -22.62 -14.90
N ILE A 89 3.90 -22.82 -14.00
CA ILE A 89 4.01 -22.10 -12.72
C ILE A 89 5.44 -21.58 -12.63
N ALA A 90 5.65 -20.37 -13.13
CA ALA A 90 6.86 -19.60 -12.87
C ALA A 90 6.54 -18.58 -11.79
N ALA A 91 7.26 -18.61 -10.67
CA ALA A 91 7.16 -17.58 -9.66
C ALA A 91 7.76 -16.29 -10.23
N ARG A 92 6.89 -15.46 -10.82
CA ARG A 92 7.27 -14.13 -11.29
C ARG A 92 7.53 -13.22 -10.10
N ALA A 93 8.61 -12.46 -10.15
CA ALA A 93 8.78 -11.35 -9.23
C ALA A 93 7.54 -10.43 -9.31
N PHE A 94 7.11 -9.92 -8.18
CA PHE A 94 5.93 -9.07 -8.10
C PHE A 94 6.15 -7.92 -7.13
N GLN A 95 5.36 -6.87 -7.34
CA GLN A 95 5.15 -5.79 -6.40
C GLN A 95 3.66 -5.45 -6.37
N ARG A 96 3.12 -5.31 -5.16
CA ARG A 96 1.75 -4.90 -4.90
C ARG A 96 1.74 -3.77 -3.90
N CYS A 97 1.08 -2.68 -4.27
CA CYS A 97 0.97 -1.49 -3.44
C CYS A 97 -0.49 -1.29 -3.01
N PHE A 98 -0.69 -0.89 -1.77
CA PHE A 98 -1.96 -0.48 -1.20
C PHE A 98 -1.81 0.90 -0.59
N VAL A 99 -2.72 1.81 -0.91
CA VAL A 99 -2.78 3.12 -0.23
C VAL A 99 -3.57 2.95 1.06
N LEU A 100 -2.94 3.28 2.17
CA LEU A 100 -3.55 3.24 3.49
C LEU A 100 -4.23 4.57 3.78
N ALA A 101 -5.42 4.50 4.38
CA ALA A 101 -6.07 5.68 4.91
C ALA A 101 -5.25 6.26 6.09
N ASP A 102 -5.38 7.57 6.31
CA ASP A 102 -4.69 8.24 7.42
C ASP A 102 -4.95 7.57 8.77
N GLY A 103 -3.88 7.41 9.55
CA GLY A 103 -3.91 6.79 10.87
C GLY A 103 -4.08 5.26 10.87
N MET A 104 -4.00 4.59 9.72
CA MET A 104 -3.91 3.13 9.68
C MET A 104 -2.46 2.68 9.93
N GLU A 105 -2.30 1.64 10.73
CA GLU A 105 -1.02 1.04 11.09
C GLU A 105 -1.05 -0.48 10.86
N ILE A 106 0.13 -1.07 10.63
CA ILE A 106 0.29 -2.53 10.53
C ILE A 106 0.38 -3.11 11.94
N ALA A 107 -0.57 -3.95 12.30
CA ALA A 107 -0.57 -4.66 13.57
C ALA A 107 0.26 -5.96 13.52
N GLY A 108 0.30 -6.60 12.36
CA GLY A 108 1.02 -7.87 12.20
C GLY A 108 1.08 -8.34 10.74
N ALA A 109 2.01 -9.26 10.48
CA ALA A 109 2.12 -9.96 9.22
C ALA A 109 2.42 -11.44 9.47
N SER A 110 1.75 -12.33 8.74
CA SER A 110 1.96 -13.78 8.88
C SER A 110 1.79 -14.49 7.54
N LEU A 111 2.63 -15.50 7.28
CA LEU A 111 2.54 -16.35 6.09
C LEU A 111 1.97 -17.73 6.49
N ASP A 112 0.84 -18.12 5.91
CA ASP A 112 0.27 -19.46 6.07
C ASP A 112 -0.12 -20.04 4.71
N LYS A 113 0.33 -21.25 4.40
CA LYS A 113 -0.07 -22.03 3.20
C LYS A 113 -0.03 -21.25 1.87
N GLY A 114 1.00 -20.41 1.71
CA GLY A 114 1.18 -19.60 0.50
C GLY A 114 0.27 -18.37 0.44
N LEU A 115 -0.31 -17.96 1.56
CA LEU A 115 -1.06 -16.72 1.72
C LEU A 115 -0.36 -15.82 2.74
N LEU A 116 -0.09 -14.58 2.34
CA LEU A 116 0.43 -13.56 3.23
C LEU A 116 -0.74 -12.74 3.78
N HIS A 117 -0.88 -12.75 5.10
CA HIS A 117 -1.88 -11.99 5.84
C HIS A 117 -1.23 -10.75 6.45
N ILE A 118 -1.80 -9.59 6.19
CA ILE A 118 -1.41 -8.31 6.78
C ILE A 118 -2.58 -7.77 7.58
N GLU A 119 -2.39 -7.69 8.90
CA GLU A 119 -3.37 -7.12 9.81
C GLU A 119 -3.15 -5.62 9.92
N LEU A 120 -4.22 -4.84 9.68
CA LEU A 120 -4.19 -3.40 9.84
C LEU A 120 -5.18 -2.96 10.91
N VAL A 121 -4.78 -1.97 11.69
CA VAL A 121 -5.62 -1.34 12.71
C VAL A 121 -5.58 0.17 12.53
N ARG A 122 -6.68 0.84 12.88
CA ARG A 122 -6.67 2.29 13.13
C ARG A 122 -6.62 2.50 14.63
N PRO A 123 -5.46 2.85 15.22
CA PRO A 123 -5.44 3.26 16.61
C PRO A 123 -6.39 4.43 16.80
N ARG A 124 -7.14 4.40 17.90
CA ARG A 124 -8.02 5.52 18.24
C ARG A 124 -7.12 6.72 18.51
N ALA A 125 -7.24 7.76 17.69
CA ALA A 125 -6.53 9.01 17.94
C ALA A 125 -6.88 9.52 19.35
N GLU A 126 -5.87 9.89 20.13
CA GLU A 126 -6.13 10.67 21.33
C GLU A 126 -6.78 11.99 20.91
N ASP A 127 -7.91 12.33 21.51
CA ASP A 127 -8.70 13.51 21.17
C ASP A 127 -7.98 14.78 21.68
N VAL A 128 -6.89 15.14 21.02
CA VAL A 128 -6.09 16.32 21.35
C VAL A 128 -6.63 17.51 20.57
N SER A 129 -7.81 17.98 20.97
CA SER A 129 -8.33 19.25 20.49
C SER A 129 -7.40 20.40 20.93
N ARG A 130 -6.86 21.15 19.96
CA ARG A 130 -5.96 22.27 20.22
C ARG A 130 -6.66 23.58 19.87
N THR A 131 -6.93 24.41 20.87
CA THR A 131 -7.38 25.78 20.65
C THR A 131 -6.19 26.66 20.28
N ILE A 132 -6.18 27.18 19.05
CA ILE A 132 -5.13 28.11 18.59
C ILE A 132 -5.51 29.53 19.02
N LYS A 133 -4.66 30.16 19.86
CA LYS A 133 -4.84 31.57 20.23
C LYS A 133 -4.55 32.48 19.03
N ILE A 134 -5.53 33.27 18.61
CA ILE A 134 -5.36 34.29 17.57
C ILE A 134 -4.55 35.46 18.14
N ARG A 135 -3.38 35.74 17.55
CA ARG A 135 -2.56 36.92 17.89
C ARG A 135 -2.91 38.07 16.94
N ARG A 136 -3.01 39.30 17.46
CA ARG A 136 -3.13 40.51 16.62
C ARG A 136 -1.75 40.91 16.08
N GLY A 137 -1.60 41.00 14.76
CA GLY A 137 -0.39 41.44 14.08
C GLY A 137 -0.22 40.78 12.71
N ARG A 138 0.57 41.41 11.82
CA ARG A 138 0.95 40.79 10.54
C ARG A 138 1.90 39.62 10.83
N PRO A 139 1.76 38.45 10.20
CA PRO A 139 2.75 37.39 10.32
C PRO A 139 4.12 37.97 9.93
N GLN A 140 5.10 37.88 10.84
CA GLN A 140 6.47 38.22 10.52
C GLN A 140 7.02 37.12 9.62
N SER A 141 7.29 37.48 8.36
CA SER A 141 8.07 36.66 7.45
C SER A 141 9.47 36.48 8.04
N ALA A 142 9.89 35.23 8.25
CA ALA A 142 11.29 34.90 8.51
C ALA A 142 12.05 34.83 7.19
#